data_AF-A0A352X5L7-F1
#
_entry.id   AF-A0A352X5L7-F1
#
_cell.length_a   1.000
_cell.length_b   1.000
_cell.length_c   1.000
_cell.angle_alpha   90.00
_cell.angle_beta   90.00
_cell.angle_gamma   90.00
#
_symmetry.space_group_name_H-M   'P 1'
#
loop_
_entity.id
_entity.type
_entity.pdbx_description
1 polymer ?
#
loop_
_entity_poly.entity_id
_entity_poly.type
_entity_poly.pdbx_seq_one_letter_code
_entity_poly.pdbx_strand_id
1 'polypeptide(L)' 'MWRLLYLDELRDSGSSLGVEVVKLIVESEQTAPALAKRLIEQAREELMDRDIQREIVDLIQTIIIYKLPQKSRQE' A
#
# COMPACT_ATOMS: atom_id res chain seq x y z
N MET A 1 16.53 4.37 -22.37
CA MET A 1 15.60 3.23 -22.53
C MET A 1 14.84 3.10 -21.22
N TRP A 2 13.52 3.31 -21.22
CA TRP A 2 12.69 3.16 -20.02
C TRP A 2 12.00 1.80 -20.07
N ARG A 3 11.91 1.10 -18.94
CA ARG A 3 11.19 -0.17 -18.81
C ARG A 3 9.94 0.06 -17.98
N LEU A 4 8.77 -0.26 -18.55
CA LEU A 4 7.53 -0.36 -17.79
C LEU A 4 7.62 -1.63 -16.93
N LEU A 5 7.26 -1.50 -15.65
CA LEU A 5 7.21 -2.61 -14.71
C LEU A 5 5.76 -2.81 -14.31
N TYR A 6 5.20 -3.98 -14.57
CA TYR A 6 3.82 -4.27 -14.20
C TYR A 6 3.76 -4.68 -12.74
N LEU A 7 2.78 -4.16 -12.01
CA LEU A 7 2.66 -4.39 -10.58
C LEU A 7 2.41 -5.88 -10.24
N ASP A 8 1.80 -6.64 -11.15
CA ASP A 8 1.58 -8.08 -10.98
C ASP A 8 2.90 -8.87 -11.10
N GLU A 9 3.87 -8.39 -11.89
CA GLU A 9 5.21 -8.98 -12.01
C GLU A 9 6.03 -8.85 -10.70
N LEU A 10 5.65 -7.91 -9.82
CA LEU A 10 6.29 -7.68 -8.53
C LEU A 10 5.77 -8.60 -7.42
N ARG A 11 4.86 -9.53 -7.71
CA ARG A 11 4.31 -10.46 -6.71
C ARG A 11 5.27 -11.58 -6.35
N ASP A 12 6.22 -11.92 -7.23
CA ASP A 12 7.03 -13.14 -7.12
C ASP A 12 8.43 -12.94 -6.50
N SER A 13 8.81 -11.69 -6.18
CA SER A 13 10.23 -11.34 -5.91
C SER A 13 10.53 -10.79 -4.52
N GLY A 14 9.80 -11.17 -3.47
CA GLY A 14 10.05 -10.63 -2.11
C GLY A 14 9.90 -9.10 -2.11
N SER A 15 8.68 -8.65 -2.39
CA SER A 15 8.34 -7.24 -2.65
C SER A 15 8.77 -6.33 -1.51
N SER A 16 9.53 -5.28 -1.80
CA SER A 16 9.88 -4.27 -0.80
C SER A 16 8.62 -3.56 -0.28
N LEU A 17 8.68 -3.02 0.95
CA LEU A 17 7.59 -2.30 1.59
C LEU A 17 6.97 -1.24 0.67
N GLY A 18 7.79 -0.44 -0.01
CA GLY A 18 7.31 0.59 -0.93
C GLY A 18 6.52 0.02 -2.12
N VAL A 19 6.91 -1.13 -2.65
CA VAL A 19 6.15 -1.79 -3.72
C VAL A 19 4.82 -2.34 -3.20
N GLU A 20 4.78 -2.88 -1.99
CA GLU A 20 3.52 -3.35 -1.41
C GLU A 20 2.56 -2.20 -1.06
N VAL A 21 3.08 -1.04 -0.65
CA VAL A 21 2.28 0.18 -0.50
C VAL A 21 1.67 0.61 -1.84
N VAL A 22 2.42 0.51 -2.95
CA VAL A 22 1.88 0.78 -4.29
C VAL A 22 0.81 -0.26 -4.69
N LYS A 23 0.97 -1.53 -4.30
CA LYS A 23 -0.04 -2.57 -4.53
C LYS A 23 -1.38 -2.23 -3.86
N LEU A 24 -1.36 -1.54 -2.72
CA LEU A 24 -2.56 -1.12 -2.02
C LEU A 24 -3.49 -0.25 -2.87
N ILE A 25 -2.97 0.47 -3.87
CA ILE A 25 -3.76 1.34 -4.76
C ILE A 25 -4.71 0.50 -5.64
N VAL A 26 -4.24 -0.63 -6.16
CA VAL A 26 -5.02 -1.50 -7.07
C VAL A 26 -5.68 -2.67 -6.35
N GLU A 27 -5.34 -2.91 -5.08
CA GLU A 27 -5.92 -3.97 -4.26
C GLU A 27 -7.44 -3.81 -4.12
N SER A 28 -8.20 -4.90 -4.02
CA SER A 28 -9.66 -4.79 -3.94
C SER A 28 -10.10 -4.09 -2.64
N GLU A 29 -11.23 -3.37 -2.65
CA GLU A 29 -11.75 -2.71 -1.44
C GLU A 29 -12.00 -3.68 -0.27
N GLN A 30 -12.30 -4.94 -0.58
CA GLN A 30 -12.59 -5.98 0.41
C GLN A 30 -11.31 -6.43 1.14
N THR A 31 -10.19 -6.48 0.41
CA THR A 31 -8.89 -6.96 0.91
C THR A 31 -7.95 -5.83 1.35
N ALA A 32 -8.15 -4.62 0.83
CA ALA A 32 -7.32 -3.45 1.12
C ALA A 32 -7.20 -3.13 2.62
N PRO A 33 -8.27 -3.20 3.46
CA PRO A 33 -8.13 -2.95 4.90
C PRO A 33 -7.20 -3.95 5.60
N ALA A 34 -7.21 -5.22 5.19
CA ALA A 34 -6.35 -6.24 5.75
C ALA A 34 -4.89 -6.03 5.32
N LEU A 35 -4.67 -5.73 4.03
CA LEU A 35 -3.34 -5.42 3.51
C LEU A 35 -2.74 -4.17 4.18
N ALA A 36 -3.51 -3.09 4.31
CA ALA A 36 -3.05 -1.87 4.95
C ALA A 36 -2.61 -2.08 6.40
N LYS A 37 -3.36 -2.88 7.19
CA LYS A 37 -2.96 -3.22 8.56
C LYS A 37 -1.62 -3.94 8.59
N ARG A 38 -1.42 -4.93 7.70
CA ARG A 38 -0.14 -5.64 7.58
C ARG A 38 1.00 -4.69 7.22
N LEU A 39 0.79 -3.79 6.27
CA LEU A 39 1.82 -2.83 5.83
C LEU A 39 2.19 -1.82 6.92
N ILE A 40 1.23 -1.41 7.75
CA ILE A 40 1.49 -0.53 8.89
C ILE A 40 2.37 -1.24 9.93
N GLU A 41 2.08 -2.50 10.25
CA GLU A 41 2.89 -3.27 11.19
C GLU A 41 4.30 -3.54 10.62
N GLN A 42 4.40 -3.91 9.34
CA GLN A 42 5.69 -4.08 8.69
C GLN A 42 6.51 -2.78 8.66
N ALA A 43 5.89 -1.63 8.37
CA ALA A 43 6.56 -0.34 8.44
C ALA A 43 7.08 -0.03 9.85
N ARG A 44 6.35 -0.44 10.89
CA ARG A 44 6.77 -0.27 12.29
C ARG A 44 7.94 -1.17 12.69
N GLU A 45 8.06 -2.34 12.07
CA GLU A 45 9.12 -3.31 12.34
C GLU A 45 10.39 -3.03 11.53
N GLU A 46 10.26 -2.66 10.26
CA GLU A 46 11.39 -2.55 9.32
C GLU A 46 12.04 -1.15 9.30
N LEU A 47 11.29 -0.09 9.61
CA LEU A 47 11.80 1.29 9.51
C LEU A 47 12.31 1.79 10.86
N MET A 48 13.63 1.97 10.95
CA MET A 48 14.27 2.53 12.15
C MET A 48 14.07 4.04 12.25
N ASP A 49 14.01 4.74 11.12
CA ASP A 49 13.77 6.17 11.07
C ASP A 49 12.28 6.45 11.33
N ARG A 50 12.02 7.19 12.42
CA ARG A 50 10.67 7.45 12.92
C ARG A 50 9.90 8.44 12.05
N ASP A 51 10.59 9.32 11.33
CA ASP A 51 9.95 10.27 10.42
C ASP A 51 9.51 9.53 9.16
N ILE A 52 10.40 8.73 8.56
CA ILE A 52 10.06 7.88 7.40
C ILE A 52 8.95 6.89 7.76
N GLN A 53 9.03 6.27 8.94
CA GLN A 53 7.99 5.37 9.43
C GLN A 53 6.62 6.07 9.49
N ARG A 54 6.56 7.29 10.02
CA ARG A 54 5.31 8.06 10.09
C ARG A 54 4.78 8.39 8.71
N GLU A 55 5.63 8.88 7.81
CA GLU A 55 5.22 9.22 6.44
C GLU A 55 4.62 8.03 5.69
N ILE A 56 5.21 6.83 5.83
CA ILE A 56 4.69 5.61 5.22
C ILE A 56 3.35 5.20 5.83
N VAL A 57 3.21 5.26 7.16
CA VAL A 57 1.93 4.95 7.83
C VAL A 57 0.83 5.93 7.40
N ASP A 58 1.13 7.22 7.34
CA ASP A 58 0.19 8.27 6.94
C ASP A 58 -0.23 8.10 5.47
N LEU A 59 0.70 7.72 4.59
CA LEU A 59 0.41 7.41 3.20
C LEU A 59 -0.53 6.20 3.08
N ILE A 60 -0.26 5.10 3.80
CA ILE A 60 -1.13 3.91 3.81
C ILE A 60 -2.54 4.27 4.28
N GLN A 61 -2.66 5.04 5.36
CA GLN A 61 -3.96 5.50 5.87
C GLN A 61 -4.69 6.38 4.86
N THR A 62 -3.98 7.29 4.21
CA THR A 62 -4.52 8.16 3.16
C THR A 62 -5.09 7.33 2.01
N ILE A 63 -4.33 6.35 1.50
CA ILE A 63 -4.80 5.46 0.41
C ILE A 63 -6.10 4.75 0.81
N ILE A 64 -6.19 4.24 2.04
CA ILE A 64 -7.41 3.58 2.54
C ILE A 64 -8.59 4.54 2.64
N ILE A 65 -8.38 5.75 3.17
CA ILE A 65 -9.42 6.77 3.30
C ILE A 65 -9.98 7.17 1.94
N TYR A 66 -9.16 7.22 0.87
CA TYR A 66 -9.64 7.56 -0.46
C TYR A 66 -10.21 6.37 -1.24
N LYS A 67 -9.79 5.14 -0.93
CA LYS A 67 -10.30 3.91 -1.57
C LYS A 67 -11.69 3.50 -1.05
N LEU A 68 -11.93 3.52 0.26
CA LEU A 68 -13.18 3.04 0.86
C LEU A 68 -14.47 3.86 0.60
N PRO A 69 -14.46 5.19 0.42
CA PRO A 69 -15.70 5.96 0.19
C PRO A 69 -16.29 5.74 -1.21
N GLN A 70 -15.56 5.11 -2.13
CA GLN A 70 -16.03 4.90 -3.51
C GLN A 70 -17.15 3.86 -3.63
N LYS A 71 -17.43 3.10 -2.58
CA LYS A 71 -18.57 2.17 -2.52
C LYS A 71 -19.95 2.85 -2.51
N SER A 72 -20.03 4.14 -2.15
CA SER A 72 -21.30 4.90 -2.11
C SER A 72 -21.54 5.78 -3.32
N ARG A 73 -20.66 5.76 -4.34
CA ARG A 73 -20.89 6.45 -5.60
C ARG A 73 -21.18 5.42 -6.69
N GLN A 74 -22.39 4.84 -6.63
CA GLN A 74 -23.01 4.31 -7.84
C GLN A 74 -23.23 5.51 -8.78
N GLU A 75 -22.54 5.53 -9.91
CA GLU A 75 -23.01 6.28 -11.08
C GLU A 75 -24.34 5.70 -11.58
#